data_AF-A0A7R9LN12-F1
#
_entry.id   AF-A0A7R9LN12-F1
#
_cell.length_a   1.000
_cell.length_b   1.000
_cell.length_c   1.000
_cell.angle_alpha   90.00
_cell.angle_beta   90.00
_cell.angle_gamma   90.00
#
_symmetry.space_group_name_H-M   'P 1'
#
loop_
_entity.id
_entity.type
_entity.pdbx_description
1 polymer ?
#
loop_
_entity_poly.entity_id
_entity_poly.type
_entity_poly.pdbx_seq_one_letter_code
_entity_poly.pdbx_strand_id
1 'polypeptide(L)' 'MAPEVSSDRSYNTKADVYSIGIFVEELFNIDINTSTKYPGLNEVVAAMLIYLYNKRPNCSDILTMIKQPNIIIFLTG' A
#
# COMPACT_ATOMS: atom_id res chain seq x y z
N MET A 1 1.64 6.30 -10.95
CA MET A 1 2.68 7.15 -10.34
C MET A 1 2.15 7.71 -9.03
N ALA A 2 2.99 7.84 -8.00
CA ALA A 2 2.55 8.38 -6.72
C ALA A 2 2.08 9.85 -6.87
N PRO A 3 1.02 10.28 -6.13
CA PRO A 3 0.48 11.64 -6.25
C PRO A 3 1.52 12.74 -6.06
N GLU A 4 2.40 12.60 -5.05
CA GLU A 4 3.44 13.57 -4.75
C GLU A 4 4.44 13.71 -5.91
N VAL A 5 4.85 12.60 -6.54
CA VAL A 5 5.72 12.64 -7.71
C VAL A 5 5.06 13.41 -8.86
N SER A 6 3.74 13.31 -9.00
CA SER A 6 3.00 14.02 -10.06
C SER A 6 2.78 15.49 -9.75
N SER A 7 2.60 15.85 -8.48
CA SER A 7 2.28 17.22 -8.09
C SER A 7 3.52 18.11 -8.01
N ASP A 8 4.58 17.63 -7.38
CA ASP A 8 5.75 18.47 -7.04
C ASP A 8 7.09 17.80 -7.37
N ARG A 9 7.07 16.61 -8.02
CA ARG A 9 8.27 15.81 -8.32
C ARG A 9 9.03 15.39 -7.06
N SER A 10 8.34 15.20 -5.94
CA SER A 10 8.93 14.64 -4.73
C SER A 10 9.16 13.14 -4.87
N TYR A 11 10.41 12.76 -5.12
CA TYR A 11 10.85 11.37 -5.17
C TYR A 11 11.38 10.95 -3.80
N ASN A 12 10.78 9.91 -3.24
CA ASN A 12 11.19 9.35 -1.95
C ASN A 12 10.78 7.86 -1.90
N THR A 13 11.24 7.15 -0.87
CA THR A 13 10.95 5.72 -0.72
C THR A 13 9.44 5.42 -0.55
N LYS A 14 8.62 6.40 -0.12
CA LYS A 14 7.16 6.23 -0.03
C LYS A 14 6.50 6.28 -1.41
N ALA A 15 7.09 6.97 -2.38
CA ALA A 15 6.65 6.94 -3.77
C ALA A 15 6.91 5.56 -4.41
N ASP A 16 8.02 4.91 -4.04
CA ASP A 16 8.30 3.53 -4.46
C ASP A 16 7.27 2.56 -3.84
N VAL A 17 6.93 2.73 -2.55
CA VAL A 17 5.87 1.94 -1.88
C VAL A 17 4.54 2.03 -2.63
N TYR A 18 4.15 3.22 -3.07
CA TYR A 18 2.92 3.39 -3.86
C TYR A 18 3.01 2.68 -5.21
N SER A 19 4.14 2.80 -5.90
CA SER A 19 4.35 2.17 -7.20
C SER A 19 4.32 0.64 -7.10
N ILE A 20 4.87 0.06 -6.02
CA ILE A 20 4.73 -1.37 -5.72
C ILE A 20 3.27 -1.71 -5.44
N GLY A 21 2.52 -0.85 -4.74
CA GLY A 21 1.10 -1.06 -4.45
C GLY A 21 0.29 -1.22 -5.73
N ILE A 22 0.48 -0.32 -6.70
CA ILE A 22 -0.15 -0.40 -8.02
C ILE A 22 0.28 -1.67 -8.75
N PHE A 23 1.58 -1.99 -8.74
CA PHE A 23 2.08 -3.20 -9.38
C PHE A 23 1.46 -4.48 -8.81
N VAL A 24 1.27 -4.57 -7.48
CA VAL A 24 0.62 -5.71 -6.83
C VAL A 24 -0.87 -5.75 -7.17
N GLU A 25 -1.54 -4.60 -7.19
CA GLU A 25 -2.95 -4.48 -7.59
C GLU A 25 -3.16 -5.04 -9.00
N GLU A 26 -2.31 -4.65 -9.96
CA GLU A 26 -2.33 -5.12 -11.34
C GLU A 26 -1.96 -6.61 -11.45
N LEU A 27 -0.90 -7.05 -10.77
CA LEU A 27 -0.40 -8.43 -10.85
C LEU A 27 -1.43 -9.45 -10.36
N PHE A 28 -2.18 -9.11 -9.31
CA PHE A 28 -3.18 -10.00 -8.72
C PHE A 28 -4.62 -9.72 -9.20
N ASN A 29 -4.79 -8.72 -10.08
CA ASN A 29 -6.09 -8.20 -10.53
C ASN A 29 -7.02 -7.92 -9.33
N ILE A 30 -6.47 -7.20 -8.36
CA ILE A 30 -7.19 -6.74 -7.17
C ILE A 30 -7.81 -5.39 -7.50
N ASP A 31 -9.03 -5.17 -7.07
CA ASP A 31 -9.59 -3.83 -6.89
C ASP A 31 -9.81 -3.69 -5.39
N ILE A 32 -9.06 -2.79 -4.77
CA ILE A 32 -9.10 -2.60 -3.31
C ILE A 32 -10.49 -2.22 -2.78
N ASN A 33 -11.40 -1.74 -3.66
CA ASN A 33 -12.74 -1.34 -3.28
C ASN A 33 -13.78 -2.46 -3.43
N THR A 34 -13.48 -3.49 -4.23
CA THR A 34 -14.51 -4.48 -4.64
C THR A 34 -14.06 -5.94 -4.58
N SER A 35 -12.77 -6.22 -4.70
CA SER A 35 -12.25 -7.59 -4.71
C SER A 35 -12.33 -8.21 -3.32
N THR A 36 -12.75 -9.47 -3.24
CA THR A 36 -12.70 -10.27 -2.00
C THR A 36 -11.76 -11.46 -2.12
N LYS A 37 -10.98 -11.54 -3.21
CA LYS A 37 -10.17 -12.71 -3.57
C LYS A 37 -9.01 -12.94 -2.59
N TYR A 38 -8.40 -11.87 -2.09
CA TYR A 38 -7.26 -11.92 -1.16
C TYR A 38 -7.42 -10.84 -0.07
N PRO A 39 -8.33 -11.01 0.90
CA PRO A 39 -8.70 -9.95 1.84
C PRO A 39 -7.49 -9.36 2.60
N GLY A 40 -6.59 -10.19 3.11
CA GLY A 40 -5.38 -9.69 3.79
C GLY A 40 -4.41 -8.97 2.85
N LEU A 41 -4.35 -9.35 1.58
CA LEU A 41 -3.51 -8.63 0.59
C LEU A 41 -4.15 -7.30 0.20
N ASN A 42 -5.48 -7.23 0.09
CA ASN A 42 -6.21 -6.00 -0.20
C ASN A 42 -5.92 -4.93 0.86
N GLU A 43 -5.91 -5.30 2.14
CA GLU A 43 -5.63 -4.36 3.23
C GLU A 43 -4.18 -3.84 3.18
N VAL A 44 -3.22 -4.72 2.84
CA VAL A 44 -1.83 -4.32 2.64
C VAL A 44 -1.69 -3.36 1.45
N VAL A 45 -2.30 -3.70 0.31
CA VAL A 45 -2.27 -2.86 -0.90
C VAL A 45 -2.95 -1.52 -0.64
N ALA A 46 -4.09 -1.50 0.05
CA ALA A 46 -4.77 -0.27 0.44
C ALA A 46 -3.88 0.64 1.31
N ALA A 47 -3.13 0.07 2.26
CA ALA A 47 -2.17 0.83 3.06
C ALA A 47 -1.01 1.41 2.22
N MET A 48 -0.56 0.68 1.19
CA MET A 48 0.48 1.13 0.27
C MET A 48 0.01 2.26 -0.66
N LEU A 49 -1.29 2.28 -1.00
CA LEU A 49 -1.91 3.23 -1.92
C LEU A 49 -2.50 4.48 -1.24
N ILE A 50 -2.26 4.69 0.06
CA ILE A 50 -2.70 5.89 0.77
C ILE A 50 -2.17 7.17 0.08
N TYR A 51 -3.06 8.13 -0.16
CA TYR A 51 -2.70 9.38 -0.83
C TYR A 51 -1.60 10.16 -0.11
N LEU A 52 -1.73 10.33 1.22
CA LEU A 52 -0.74 10.99 2.06
C LEU A 52 0.48 10.09 2.26
N TYR A 53 1.59 10.41 1.62
CA TYR A 53 2.80 9.56 1.60
C TYR A 53 3.37 9.26 2.99
N ASN A 54 3.21 10.18 3.96
CA ASN A 54 3.68 10.01 5.34
C ASN A 54 2.85 8.98 6.14
N LYS A 55 1.69 8.58 5.64
CA LYS A 55 0.83 7.55 6.23
C LYS A 55 1.04 6.17 5.60
N ARG A 56 1.77 6.06 4.49
CA ARG A 56 2.12 4.77 3.90
C ARG A 56 3.12 4.03 4.81
N PRO A 57 3.04 2.70 4.95
CA PRO A 57 3.99 1.92 5.74
C PRO A 57 5.41 1.94 5.15
N ASN A 58 6.42 1.55 5.92
CA ASN A 58 7.75 1.26 5.36
C ASN A 58 7.77 -0.16 4.79
N CYS A 59 8.77 -0.46 3.95
CA CYS A 59 8.95 -1.80 3.39
C CYS A 59 9.06 -2.90 4.45
N SER A 60 9.68 -2.61 5.61
CA SER A 60 9.75 -3.51 6.76
C SER A 60 8.37 -3.88 7.31
N ASP A 61 7.48 -2.89 7.38
CA ASP A 61 6.15 -3.05 7.94
C ASP A 61 5.28 -3.83 6.97
N ILE A 62 5.38 -3.54 5.65
CA ILE A 62 4.73 -4.30 4.58
C ILE A 62 5.12 -5.78 4.64
N LEU A 63 6.41 -6.09 4.77
CA LEU A 63 6.89 -7.47 4.91
C LEU A 63 6.29 -8.16 6.13
N THR A 64 6.10 -7.42 7.22
CA THR A 64 5.48 -7.95 8.44
C THR A 64 3.98 -8.22 8.21
N MET A 65 3.27 -7.27 7.59
CA MET A 65 1.85 -7.41 7.27
C MET A 65 1.58 -8.60 6.33
N ILE A 66 2.43 -8.82 5.33
CA ILE A 66 2.33 -9.98 4.42
C ILE A 66 2.55 -11.30 5.16
N LYS A 67 3.50 -11.34 6.09
CA LYS A 67 3.82 -12.55 6.87
C LYS A 67 2.77 -12.87 7.94
N GLN A 68 2.00 -11.87 8.37
CA GLN A 68 0.99 -11.98 9.42
C GLN A 68 -0.29 -11.24 9.01
N PRO A 69 -1.15 -11.84 8.15
CA PRO A 69 -2.32 -11.16 7.59
C PRO A 69 -3.44 -10.81 8.60
N ASN A 70 -3.22 -11.00 9.92
CA ASN A 70 -4.22 -10.79 10.97
C ASN A 70 -3.91 -9.60 11.91
N ILE A 71 -2.95 -8.73 11.59
CA ILE A 71 -2.58 -7.57 12.43
C ILE A 71 -2.75 -6.26 11.65
N ILE A 72 -3.99 -5.90 11.33
CA ILE A 72 -4.33 -4.56 10.84
C ILE A 72 -5.37 -3.98 11.80
N ILE A 73 -4.96 -3.76 13.06
CA ILE A 73 -5.78 -3.04 14.07
C ILE A 73 -4.99 -1.93 14.81
N PHE A 74 -3.69 -1.71 14.56
CA PHE A 74 -2.89 -0.82 15.43
C PHE A 74 -2.27 0.44 14.80
N LEU A 75 -2.84 0.99 13.72
CA LEU A 75 -2.34 2.27 13.16
C LEU A 75 -3.39 3.40 13.09
N THR A 76 -4.43 3.32 13.93
CA THR A 76 -5.25 4.49 14.31
C THR A 76 -5.06 4.77 15.80
N GLY A 77 -3.97 5.47 16.12
CA GLY A 77 -3.64 6.02 17.43
C GLY A 77 -2.71 7.21 17.24
#